data_AF-A0A7X2XM37-F1
#
_entry.id   AF-A0A7X2XM37-F1
#
_cell.length_a   1.000
_cell.length_b   1.000
_cell.length_c   1.000
_cell.angle_alpha   90.00
_cell.angle_beta   90.00
_cell.angle_gamma   90.00
#
_symmetry.space_group_name_H-M   'P 1'
#
loop_
_entity.id
_entity.type
_entity.pdbx_description
1 polymer ?
#
loop_
_entity_poly.entity_id
_entity_poly.type
_entity_poly.pdbx_seq_one_letter_code
_entity_poly.pdbx_strand_id
1 'polypeptide(L)' 'MIKILAACGAGVNSSHQIKSALEEELSNRGYDVHCDAVMVKDVNEDLMKGYDIFTPIAATDLGFEPGIPVIEA' A
#
# COMPACT_ATOMS: atom_id res chain seq x y z
N MET A 1 7.82 -13.46 0.31
CA MET A 1 6.74 -12.57 0.75
C MET A 1 6.97 -11.17 0.20
N ILE A 2 6.14 -10.76 -0.75
CA ILE A 2 6.10 -9.39 -1.30
C ILE A 2 5.38 -8.50 -0.30
N LYS A 3 5.99 -7.38 0.09
CA LYS A 3 5.43 -6.42 1.03
C LYS A 3 4.84 -5.23 0.30
N ILE A 4 3.54 -5.02 0.47
CA ILE A 4 2.78 -3.95 -0.16
C ILE A 4 2.40 -2.91 0.89
N LEU A 5 2.72 -1.65 0.63
CA LEU A 5 2.26 -0.52 1.43
C LEU A 5 1.07 0.14 0.74
N ALA A 6 -0.13 -0.12 1.23
CA ALA A 6 -1.32 0.59 0.80
C ALA A 6 -1.53 1.87 1.61
N ALA A 7 -1.90 2.97 0.96
CA ALA A 7 -2.17 4.22 1.66
C ALA A 7 -3.46 4.86 1.16
N CYS A 8 -4.36 5.26 2.07
CA CYS A 8 -5.60 5.95 1.70
C CYS A 8 -5.74 7.28 2.44
N GLY A 9 -6.24 8.30 1.74
CA GLY A 9 -6.65 9.59 2.33
C GLY A 9 -8.05 9.56 2.96
N ALA A 10 -8.90 8.61 2.56
CA ALA A 10 -10.34 8.60 2.85
C ALA A 10 -10.75 7.91 4.17
N GLY A 11 -9.79 7.42 4.96
CA GLY A 11 -10.03 6.88 6.31
C GLY A 11 -9.74 5.38 6.47
N VAL A 12 -9.71 4.95 7.73
CA VAL A 12 -9.15 3.65 8.18
C VAL A 12 -9.93 2.43 7.68
N ASN A 13 -11.24 2.55 7.45
CA ASN A 13 -12.08 1.41 7.04
C ASN A 13 -11.81 0.98 5.59
N SER A 14 -11.71 1.92 4.65
CA SER A 14 -11.40 1.63 3.25
C SER A 14 -9.99 1.03 3.11
N SER A 15 -9.04 1.50 3.93
CA SER A 15 -7.68 0.94 4.02
C SER A 15 -7.68 -0.54 4.40
N HIS A 16 -8.46 -0.95 5.40
CA HIS A 16 -8.53 -2.35 5.82
C HIS A 16 -9.19 -3.24 4.76
N GLN A 17 -10.25 -2.77 4.11
CA GLN A 17 -10.92 -3.53 3.05
C GLN A 17 -9.98 -3.78 1.85
N ILE A 18 -9.22 -2.77 1.45
CA ILE A 18 -8.30 -2.89 0.31
C ILE A 18 -7.10 -3.76 0.66
N LYS A 19 -6.56 -3.67 1.88
CA LYS A 19 -5.56 -4.63 2.37
C LYS A 19 -6.07 -6.06 2.22
N SER A 20 -7.25 -6.36 2.76
CA SER A 20 -7.81 -7.71 2.72
C SER A 20 -8.05 -8.18 1.28
N ALA A 21 -8.59 -7.31 0.42
CA ALA A 21 -8.82 -7.64 -0.98
C ALA A 21 -7.52 -7.92 -1.75
N LEU A 22 -6.46 -7.14 -1.50
CA LEU A 22 -5.14 -7.35 -2.12
C LEU A 22 -4.50 -8.65 -1.65
N GLU A 23 -4.49 -8.91 -0.35
CA GLU A 23 -3.95 -10.15 0.22
C GLU A 23 -4.71 -11.37 -0.31
N GLU A 24 -6.05 -11.32 -0.32
CA GLU A 24 -6.90 -12.41 -0.81
C GLU A 24 -6.68 -12.68 -2.31
N GLU A 25 -6.78 -11.66 -3.15
CA GLU A 25 -6.70 -11.83 -4.61
C GLU A 25 -5.31 -12.28 -5.06
N LEU A 26 -4.24 -11.73 -4.49
CA LEU A 26 -2.87 -12.13 -4.85
C LEU A 26 -2.52 -13.51 -4.29
N SER A 27 -3.00 -13.85 -3.09
CA SER A 27 -2.86 -15.21 -2.54
C SER A 27 -3.60 -16.23 -3.40
N ASN A 28 -4.80 -15.92 -3.87
CA ASN A 28 -5.58 -16.78 -4.78
C ASN A 28 -4.85 -17.04 -6.11
N ARG A 29 -3.98 -16.10 -6.52
CA ARG A 29 -3.12 -16.23 -7.72
C ARG A 29 -1.79 -16.95 -7.45
N GLY A 30 -1.55 -17.39 -6.22
CA GLY A 30 -0.33 -18.12 -5.83
C GLY A 30 0.85 -17.23 -5.43
N TYR A 31 0.62 -15.93 -5.19
CA TYR A 31 1.66 -15.04 -4.69
C TYR A 31 1.69 -15.05 -3.15
N ASP A 32 2.89 -15.13 -2.58
CA ASP A 32 3.11 -14.92 -1.16
C ASP A 32 3.24 -13.42 -0.88
N VAL A 33 2.18 -12.80 -0.36
CA VAL A 33 2.06 -11.35 -0.16
C VAL A 33 1.70 -10.99 1.27
N HIS A 34 2.10 -9.79 1.67
CA HIS A 34 1.63 -9.13 2.88
C HIS A 34 1.34 -7.67 2.56
N CYS A 35 0.15 -7.18 2.92
CA CYS A 35 -0.22 -5.79 2.71
C CYS A 35 -0.42 -5.10 4.06
N ASP A 36 0.25 -3.97 4.26
CA ASP A 36 -0.07 -3.03 5.32
C ASP A 36 -0.87 -1.88 4.75
N ALA A 37 -1.79 -1.34 5.53
CA ALA A 37 -2.57 -0.18 5.13
C ALA A 37 -2.47 0.93 6.17
N VAL A 38 -2.03 2.11 5.72
CA VAL A 38 -1.82 3.29 6.56
C VAL A 38 -2.59 4.49 6.00
N MET A 39 -2.63 5.58 6.78
CA MET A 39 -3.09 6.85 6.23
C MET A 39 -1.95 7.50 5.45
N VAL A 40 -2.27 8.17 4.34
CA VAL A 40 -1.29 8.85 3.48
C VAL A 40 -0.39 9.81 4.27
N LYS A 41 -0.96 10.53 5.25
CA LYS A 41 -0.22 11.46 6.11
C LYS A 41 0.85 10.81 6.99
N ASP A 42 0.78 9.48 7.18
CA ASP A 42 1.74 8.72 7.98
C ASP A 42 2.82 8.09 7.10
N VAL A 43 2.72 8.20 5.77
CA VAL A 43 3.71 7.70 4.82
C VAL A 43 4.89 8.66 4.76
N ASN A 44 6.10 8.10 4.90
CA ASN A 44 7.36 8.81 4.72
C ASN A 44 8.39 7.90 4.04
N GLU A 45 9.51 8.48 3.61
CA GLU A 45 10.57 7.74 2.89
C GLU A 45 11.14 6.57 3.68
N ASP A 46 11.30 6.71 5.01
CA ASP A 46 11.86 5.66 5.85
C ASP A 46 10.90 4.47 6.01
N LEU A 47 9.60 4.73 6.14
CA LEU A 47 8.57 3.70 6.14
C LEU A 47 8.59 2.94 4.81
N MET A 48 8.64 3.65 3.68
CA MET A 48 8.63 3.06 2.34
C MET A 48 9.77 2.08 2.10
N LYS A 49 10.97 2.31 2.65
CA LYS A 49 12.13 1.41 2.51
C LYS A 49 11.87 -0.01 3.02
N GLY A 50 10.85 -0.20 3.86
CA GLY A 50 10.44 -1.51 4.38
C GLY A 50 9.57 -2.34 3.42
N TYR A 51 9.15 -1.78 2.29
CA TYR A 51 8.18 -2.36 1.37
C TYR A 51 8.74 -2.50 -0.05
N ASP A 52 8.14 -3.39 -0.83
CA ASP A 52 8.51 -3.66 -2.22
C ASP A 52 7.66 -2.84 -3.20
N ILE A 53 6.39 -2.59 -2.85
CA ILE A 53 5.41 -1.91 -3.68
C ILE A 53 4.67 -0.87 -2.85
N PHE A 54 4.49 0.33 -3.42
CA PHE A 54 3.58 1.33 -2.89
C PHE A 54 2.28 1.35 -3.69
N THR A 55 1.14 1.25 -3.01
CA THR A 55 -0.18 1.22 -3.62
C THR A 55 -1.08 2.33 -3.05
N PRO A 56 -1.02 3.54 -3.60
CA PRO A 56 -1.88 4.63 -3.18
C PRO A 56 -3.32 4.36 -3.63
N ILE A 57 -4.26 4.57 -2.71
CA ILE A 57 -5.69 4.48 -2.92
C ILE A 57 -6.18 5.91 -3.16
N ALA A 58 -6.25 6.27 -4.44
CA ALA A 58 -6.40 7.62 -5.02
C ALA A 58 -5.09 8.44 -5.12
N ALA A 59 -5.07 9.34 -6.12
CA ALA A 59 -3.97 10.27 -6.37
C ALA A 59 -3.69 11.10 -5.11
N THR A 60 -2.54 10.85 -4.51
CA THR A 60 -2.14 11.41 -3.23
C THR A 60 -0.78 12.05 -3.36
N ASP A 61 -0.69 13.33 -2.99
CA ASP A 61 0.58 14.04 -2.93
C ASP A 61 1.29 13.67 -1.62
N LEU A 62 2.43 13.00 -1.77
CA LEU A 62 3.28 12.59 -0.65
C LEU A 62 4.26 13.69 -0.22
N GLY A 63 4.44 14.73 -1.04
CA GLY A 63 5.49 15.74 -0.84
C GLY A 63 6.91 15.24 -1.11
N PHE A 64 7.06 14.00 -1.61
CA PHE A 64 8.33 13.40 -2.03
C PHE A 64 8.10 12.39 -3.17
N GLU A 65 9.16 12.05 -3.90
CA GLU A 65 9.12 11.04 -4.96
C GLU A 65 9.26 9.63 -4.36
N PRO A 66 8.33 8.70 -4.62
CA PRO A 66 8.43 7.34 -4.10
C PRO A 66 9.69 6.61 -4.60
N GLY A 67 10.48 6.07 -3.65
CA GLY A 67 11.68 5.30 -3.95
C GLY A 67 11.42 3.84 -4.37
N ILE A 68 10.15 3.41 -4.39
CA ILE A 68 9.71 2.08 -4.75
C ILE A 68 8.62 2.15 -5.83
N PRO A 69 8.41 1.09 -6.63
CA PRO A 69 7.37 1.06 -7.65
C PRO A 69 5.99 1.43 -7.10
N VAL A 70 5.32 2.34 -7.80
CA VAL A 70 3.97 2.80 -7.48
C VAL A 70 2.96 2.10 -8.39
N ILE A 71 1.96 1.44 -7.80
CA ILE A 71 0.86 0.78 -8.51
C ILE A 71 -0.44 1.22 -7.87
N GLU A 72 -1.26 1.98 -8.59
CA GLU A 72 -2.56 2.46 -8.10
C GLU A 72 -3.54 1.30 -7.89
N ALA A 73 -4.30 1.34 -6.77
CA ALA A 73 -5.34 0.36 -6.43
C ALA A 73 -6.71 0.73 -7.01
#